data_AF-A0A318A5P1-F1
#
_entry.id   AF-A0A318A5P1-F1
#
_cell.length_a   1.000
_cell.length_b   1.000
_cell.length_c   1.000
_cell.angle_alpha   90.00
_cell.angle_beta   90.00
_cell.angle_gamma   90.00
#
_symmetry.space_group_name_H-M   'P 1'
#
loop_
_entity.id
_entity.type
_entity.pdbx_description
1 polymer ?
#
loop_
_entity_poly.entity_id
_entity_poly.type
_entity_poly.pdbx_seq_one_letter_code
_entity_poly.pdbx_strand_id
1 'polypeptide(L)'
;MTAFGIVAIVTSVLGIITPTLGLLLSGLSGFFALFSLRYKDPFAQAALVLNCLNLTLLSPLTVASIFSDYALFAKTTQNLKIMYWLFLFIQSIGLVLWFIYSKEDDAGEAGQLVDKPKERIEPRL
;
A
#
# COMPACT_ATOMS: atom_id res chain seq x y z
N MET A 1 15.95 -7.49 -3.01
CA MET A 1 15.05 -6.32 -2.86
C MET A 1 13.69 -6.71 -2.28
N THR A 2 13.23 -7.95 -2.50
CA THR A 2 12.03 -8.56 -1.86
C THR A 2 12.03 -8.51 -0.33
N ALA A 3 13.21 -8.46 0.30
CA ALA A 3 13.33 -8.28 1.75
C ALA A 3 12.63 -7.01 2.24
N PHE A 4 12.62 -5.91 1.48
CA PHE A 4 11.95 -4.67 1.88
C PHE A 4 10.42 -4.79 1.79
N GLY A 5 9.88 -5.48 0.78
CA GLY A 5 8.45 -5.79 0.70
C GLY A 5 7.99 -6.69 1.85
N ILE A 6 8.79 -7.71 2.20
CA ILE A 6 8.51 -8.59 3.34
C ILE A 6 8.54 -7.81 4.67
N VAL A 7 9.56 -6.97 4.88
CA VAL A 7 9.63 -6.12 6.08
C VAL A 7 8.46 -5.15 6.12
N ALA A 8 8.07 -4.57 4.98
CA ALA A 8 6.90 -3.69 4.90
C ALA A 8 5.62 -4.40 5.35
N ILE A 9 5.34 -5.61 4.82
CA ILE A 9 4.10 -6.31 5.16
C ILE A 9 4.09 -6.81 6.62
N VAL A 10 5.22 -7.32 7.12
CA VAL A 10 5.35 -7.75 8.53
C VAL A 10 5.13 -6.56 9.47
N THR A 11 5.73 -5.42 9.15
CA THR A 11 5.57 -4.19 9.94
C THR A 11 4.13 -3.68 9.89
N SER A 12 3.46 -3.82 8.76
CA SER A 12 2.03 -3.46 8.61
C SER A 12 1.14 -4.34 9.49
N VAL A 13 1.35 -5.66 9.49
CA VAL A 13 0.62 -6.61 10.33
C VAL A 13 0.86 -6.34 11.82
N LEU A 14 2.11 -6.08 12.23
CA LEU A 14 2.42 -5.68 13.61
C LEU A 14 1.72 -4.39 14.01
N GLY A 15 1.58 -3.46 13.06
CA GLY A 15 0.86 -2.21 13.25
C GLY A 15 -0.65 -2.38 13.47
N ILE A 16 -1.25 -3.47 13.00
CA ILE A 16 -2.67 -3.78 13.25
C ILE A 16 -2.83 -4.33 14.67
N ILE A 17 -1.91 -5.18 15.11
CA ILE A 17 -1.96 -5.83 16.43
C ILE A 17 -1.69 -4.83 17.56
N THR A 18 -0.94 -3.75 17.28
CA THR A 18 -0.51 -2.78 18.28
C THR A 18 -1.06 -1.38 17.97
N PRO A 19 -2.33 -1.05 18.28
CA PRO A 19 -2.98 0.17 17.81
C PRO A 19 -2.27 1.49 18.16
N THR A 20 -1.60 1.53 19.32
CA THR A 20 -0.85 2.71 19.79
C THR A 20 0.41 2.98 18.97
N LEU A 21 1.14 1.92 18.60
CA LEU A 21 2.32 2.02 17.73
C LEU A 21 1.96 1.87 16.25
N GLY A 22 0.73 1.46 15.95
CA GLY A 22 0.24 1.14 14.61
C GLY A 22 0.37 2.30 13.64
N LEU A 23 0.15 3.52 14.12
CA LEU A 23 0.32 4.72 13.31
C LEU A 23 1.78 4.90 12.85
N LEU A 24 2.75 4.75 13.75
CA LEU A 24 4.18 4.85 13.44
C LEU A 24 4.65 3.70 12.55
N LEU A 25 4.23 2.47 12.87
CA LEU A 25 4.57 1.26 12.12
C LEU A 25 3.98 1.30 10.70
N SER A 26 2.79 1.88 10.54
CA SER A 26 2.17 2.05 9.23
C SER A 26 2.95 3.07 8.38
N GLY A 27 3.44 4.16 8.97
CA GLY A 27 4.35 5.10 8.30
C GLY A 27 5.66 4.46 7.83
N LEU A 28 6.34 3.73 8.73
CA LEU A 28 7.57 2.99 8.41
C LEU A 28 7.35 1.94 7.32
N SER A 29 6.26 1.17 7.43
CA SER A 29 5.87 0.18 6.42
C SER A 29 5.61 0.83 5.05
N GLY A 30 4.91 1.95 5.00
CA GLY A 30 4.67 2.70 3.75
C GLY A 30 5.95 3.18 3.09
N PHE A 31 6.91 3.64 3.90
CA PHE A 31 8.22 4.07 3.41
C PHE A 31 8.99 2.89 2.79
N PHE A 32 9.07 1.74 3.46
CA PHE A 32 9.70 0.54 2.90
C PHE A 32 8.99 0.03 1.65
N ALA A 33 7.66 0.11 1.62
CA ALA A 33 6.88 -0.28 0.46
C ALA A 33 7.18 0.60 -0.76
N LEU A 34 7.36 1.92 -0.59
CA LEU A 34 7.73 2.84 -1.67
C LEU A 34 9.07 2.48 -2.33
N PHE A 35 10.09 2.11 -1.54
CA PHE A 35 11.38 1.69 -2.09
C PHE A 35 11.28 0.35 -2.85
N SER A 36 10.41 -0.54 -2.39
CA SER A 36 10.20 -1.85 -3.01
C SER A 36 9.23 -1.80 -4.21
N LEU A 37 8.45 -0.71 -4.34
CA LEU A 37 7.44 -0.56 -5.38
C LEU A 37 8.02 -0.55 -6.80
N ARG A 38 9.23 0.00 -6.96
CA ARG A 38 9.97 0.01 -8.24
C ARG A 38 10.23 -1.39 -8.78
N TYR A 39 10.22 -2.40 -7.92
CA TYR A 39 10.43 -3.80 -8.28
C TYR A 39 9.13 -4.60 -8.43
N LYS A 40 7.97 -3.92 -8.41
CA LYS A 40 6.64 -4.52 -8.53
C LYS A 40 6.39 -5.67 -7.55
N ASP A 41 6.94 -5.53 -6.33
CA ASP A 41 6.84 -6.57 -5.32
C ASP A 41 5.39 -6.65 -4.78
N PRO A 42 4.70 -7.80 -4.92
CA PRO A 42 3.34 -7.97 -4.43
C PRO A 42 3.22 -7.78 -2.92
N PHE A 43 4.28 -8.06 -2.14
CA PHE A 43 4.27 -7.86 -0.69
C PHE A 43 4.27 -6.38 -0.33
N ALA A 44 4.95 -5.54 -1.11
CA ALA A 44 4.94 -4.10 -0.92
C ALA A 44 3.56 -3.49 -1.23
N GLN A 45 2.90 -3.98 -2.28
CA GLN A 45 1.55 -3.55 -2.64
C GLN A 45 0.54 -3.94 -1.56
N ALA A 46 0.58 -5.19 -1.11
CA ALA A 46 -0.28 -5.67 -0.02
C ALA A 46 -0.06 -4.88 1.27
N ALA A 47 1.19 -4.52 1.60
CA ALA A 47 1.49 -3.68 2.75
C ALA A 47 0.86 -2.27 2.64
N LEU A 48 0.90 -1.62 1.48
CA LEU A 48 0.26 -0.31 1.27
C LEU A 48 -1.26 -0.38 1.49
N VAL A 49 -1.90 -1.42 0.96
CA VAL A 49 -3.35 -1.63 1.12
C VAL A 49 -3.69 -1.89 2.59
N LEU A 50 -2.96 -2.79 3.26
CA LEU A 50 -3.12 -3.08 4.68
C LEU A 50 -2.91 -1.83 5.55
N ASN A 51 -1.92 -1.00 5.22
CA ASN A 51 -1.68 0.27 5.93
C ASN A 51 -2.82 1.27 5.72
N CYS A 52 -3.36 1.39 4.51
CA CYS A 52 -4.54 2.21 4.26
C CYS A 52 -5.74 1.74 5.09
N LEU A 53 -6.01 0.43 5.11
CA LEU A 53 -7.06 -0.15 5.95
C LEU A 53 -6.78 0.08 7.44
N ASN A 54 -5.54 -0.09 7.90
CA ASN A 54 -5.17 0.11 9.29
C ASN A 54 -5.35 1.58 9.72
N LEU A 55 -4.90 2.52 8.90
CA LEU A 55 -5.06 3.96 9.16
C LEU A 55 -6.53 4.39 9.07
N THR A 56 -7.32 3.85 8.14
CA THR A 56 -8.72 4.29 7.98
C THR A 56 -9.68 3.62 8.96
N LEU A 57 -9.62 2.30 9.12
CA LEU A 57 -10.60 1.54 9.91
C LEU A 57 -10.18 1.33 11.36
N LEU A 58 -8.87 1.16 11.61
CA LEU A 58 -8.34 0.71 12.91
C LEU A 58 -7.55 1.79 13.67
N SER A 59 -7.34 2.96 13.08
CA SER A 59 -6.60 4.05 13.73
C SER A 59 -7.37 4.55 14.96
N PRO A 60 -6.68 4.75 16.09
CA PRO A 60 -7.26 5.38 17.28
C PRO A 60 -7.94 6.72 16.97
N LEU A 61 -7.49 7.42 15.92
CA LEU A 61 -8.01 8.72 15.52
C LEU A 61 -9.35 8.61 14.77
N THR A 62 -9.53 7.60 13.91
CA THR A 62 -10.83 7.33 13.27
C THR A 62 -11.82 6.71 14.24
N VAL A 63 -11.38 5.77 15.07
CA VAL A 63 -12.20 5.20 16.15
C VAL A 63 -12.63 6.31 17.12
N ALA A 64 -11.72 7.19 17.57
CA ALA A 64 -12.10 8.33 18.43
C ALA A 64 -13.01 9.35 17.73
N SER A 65 -12.90 9.52 16.40
CA SER A 65 -13.79 10.41 15.65
C SER A 65 -15.21 9.85 15.47
N ILE A 66 -15.35 8.53 15.38
CA ILE A 66 -16.63 7.83 15.16
C ILE A 66 -17.35 7.57 16.50
N PHE A 67 -16.60 7.21 17.55
CA PHE A 67 -17.13 6.84 18.87
C PHE A 67 -16.92 7.96 19.92
N SER A 68 -16.96 9.22 19.51
CA SER A 68 -16.49 10.40 20.26
C SER A 68 -17.17 10.68 21.63
N ASP A 69 -18.14 9.88 22.04
CA ASP A 69 -18.82 10.01 23.34
C ASP A 69 -18.00 9.48 24.53
N TYR A 70 -16.93 8.70 24.32
CA TYR A 70 -16.14 8.17 25.43
C TYR A 70 -14.73 8.73 25.46
N ALA A 71 -14.46 9.51 26.52
CA ALA A 71 -13.17 10.05 26.96
C ALA A 71 -12.08 8.99 27.26
N LEU A 72 -12.20 7.78 26.71
CA LEU A 72 -11.29 6.64 26.91
C LEU A 72 -10.11 6.64 25.94
N PHE A 73 -10.19 7.33 24.80
CA PHE A 73 -9.09 7.44 23.85
C PHE A 73 -8.39 8.80 23.98
N ALA A 74 -7.14 8.73 24.45
CA ALA A 74 -6.22 9.84 24.72
C ALA A 74 -6.49 11.13 23.94
N LYS A 75 -6.49 12.27 24.66
CA LYS A 75 -6.53 13.64 24.11
C LYS A 75 -5.82 13.68 22.76
N THR A 76 -6.60 13.76 21.68
CA THR A 76 -6.05 13.81 20.33
C THR A 76 -5.27 15.12 20.19
N THR A 77 -3.94 15.04 20.27
CA THR A 77 -3.07 16.20 20.11
C THR A 77 -3.01 16.59 18.63
N GLN A 78 -2.81 17.88 18.36
CA GLN A 78 -2.68 18.40 16.98
C GLN A 78 -1.54 17.70 16.22
N ASN A 79 -0.46 17.32 16.93
CA ASN A 79 0.66 16.58 16.36
C ASN A 79 0.24 15.19 15.85
N LEU A 80 -0.62 14.47 16.59
CA LEU A 80 -1.11 13.16 16.18
C LEU A 80 -1.95 13.23 14.90
N LYS A 81 -2.77 14.29 14.77
CA LYS A 81 -3.52 14.57 13.54
C LYS A 81 -2.61 14.82 12.35
N ILE A 82 -1.55 15.61 12.54
CA ILE A 82 -0.59 15.90 11.48
C ILE A 82 0.13 14.62 11.04
N MET A 83 0.60 13.79 11.98
CA MET A 83 1.26 12.53 11.66
C MET A 83 0.33 11.55 10.93
N TYR A 84 -0.93 11.48 11.36
CA TYR A 84 -1.95 10.68 10.68
C TYR A 84 -2.10 11.08 9.21
N TRP A 85 -2.30 12.38 8.95
CA TRP A 85 -2.43 12.89 7.58
C TRP A 85 -1.18 12.68 6.76
N LEU A 86 0.01 12.86 7.35
CA LEU A 86 1.29 12.62 6.69
C LEU A 86 1.43 11.16 6.24
N PHE A 87 1.12 10.21 7.13
CA PHE A 87 1.23 8.79 6.79
C PHE A 87 0.18 8.36 5.78
N LEU A 88 -1.05 8.86 5.89
CA LEU A 88 -2.09 8.62 4.89
C LEU A 88 -1.66 9.15 3.51
N PHE A 89 -1.01 10.31 3.47
CA PHE A 89 -0.45 10.89 2.24
C PHE A 89 0.68 10.03 1.62
N ILE A 90 1.55 9.47 2.45
CA ILE A 90 2.60 8.54 1.98
C ILE A 90 2.00 7.28 1.37
N GLN A 91 0.97 6.69 2.01
CA GLN A 91 0.30 5.51 1.47
C GLN A 91 -0.40 5.80 0.14
N SER A 92 -1.08 6.94 0.04
CA SER A 92 -1.78 7.32 -1.20
C SER A 92 -0.82 7.62 -2.35
N ILE A 93 0.34 8.24 -2.09
CA ILE A 93 1.40 8.36 -3.10
C ILE A 93 1.87 6.98 -3.59
N GLY A 94 2.12 6.05 -2.66
CA GLY A 94 2.50 4.68 -3.00
C GLY A 94 1.46 3.99 -3.88
N LEU A 95 0.17 4.22 -3.60
CA LEU A 95 -0.94 3.65 -4.35
C LEU A 95 -1.07 4.27 -5.75
N VAL A 96 -0.86 5.58 -5.88
CA VAL A 96 -0.84 6.29 -7.17
C VAL A 96 0.33 5.84 -8.03
N LEU A 97 1.54 5.72 -7.46
CA LEU A 97 2.70 5.19 -8.17
C LEU A 97 2.46 3.76 -8.65
N TRP A 98 1.83 2.93 -7.82
CA TRP A 98 1.46 1.58 -8.22
C TRP A 98 0.48 1.58 -9.40
N PHE A 99 -0.52 2.46 -9.38
CA PHE A 99 -1.48 2.59 -10.47
C PHE A 99 -0.82 3.04 -11.78
N ILE A 100 0.11 4.00 -11.71
CA ILE A 100 0.87 4.47 -12.89
C ILE A 100 1.72 3.32 -13.46
N TYR A 101 2.47 2.60 -12.62
CA TYR A 101 3.31 1.50 -13.08
C TYR A 101 2.50 0.31 -13.64
N SER A 102 1.32 0.05 -13.10
CA SER A 102 0.44 -1.01 -13.62
C SER A 102 -0.11 -0.65 -14.99
N LYS A 103 -0.40 0.63 -15.23
CA LYS A 103 -0.90 1.12 -16.52
C LYS A 103 0.14 1.09 -17.64
N GLU A 104 1.43 1.25 -17.32
CA GLU A 104 2.52 1.15 -18.32
C GLU A 104 2.68 -0.29 -18.86
N ASP A 105 2.41 -1.32 -18.05
CA ASP A 105 2.49 -2.71 -18.48
C ASP A 105 1.38 -3.08 -19.48
N ASP A 106 0.15 -2.66 -19.21
CA ASP A 106 -0.98 -2.90 -20.11
C ASP A 106 -0.78 -2.25 -21.49
N ALA A 107 -0.11 -1.08 -21.54
CA ALA A 107 0.22 -0.39 -22.78
C ALA A 107 1.35 -1.11 -23.57
N GLY A 108 2.28 -1.76 -22.87
CA GLY A 108 3.36 -2.55 -23.48
C GLY A 108 2.88 -3.89 -24.05
N GLU A 109 1.98 -4.58 -23.35
CA GLU A 109 1.44 -5.87 -23.81
C GLU A 109 0.45 -5.71 -24.98
N ALA A 110 -0.34 -4.64 -24.99
CA ALA A 110 -1.23 -4.32 -26.11
C ALA A 110 -0.47 -4.09 -27.44
N GLY A 111 0.78 -3.62 -27.38
CA GLY A 111 1.65 -3.47 -28.55
C GLY A 111 2.23 -4.78 -29.07
N GLN A 112 2.46 -5.78 -28.21
CA GLN A 112 3.06 -7.07 -28.59
C GLN A 112 2.05 -8.07 -29.19
N LEU A 113 0.75 -7.94 -28.90
CA LEU A 113 -0.27 -8.85 -29.43
C LEU A 113 -0.64 -8.59 -30.89
N VAL A 114 -0.29 -7.43 -31.44
CA VAL A 114 -0.57 -7.08 -32.84
C VAL A 114 0.47 -7.68 -33.80
N ASP A 115 1.66 -8.07 -33.30
CA ASP A 115 2.81 -8.42 -34.13
C ASP A 115 3.21 -9.90 -34.06
N LYS A 116 2.33 -10.79 -33.57
CA LYS A 116 2.52 -12.23 -33.76
C LYS A 116 2.02 -12.63 -35.15
N PRO A 117 2.89 -12.84 -36.15
CA PRO A 117 2.46 -13.36 -37.44
C PRO A 117 1.80 -14.71 -37.20
N LYS A 118 0.56 -14.85 -37.69
CA LYS A 118 -0.14 -16.14 -37.72
C LYS A 118 0.76 -17.15 -38.44
N GLU A 119 1.38 -18.04 -37.67
CA GLU A 119 2.15 -19.16 -38.19
C GLU A 119 1.19 -20.01 -39.03
N ARG A 120 1.41 -19.99 -40.34
CA ARG A 120 0.65 -20.77 -41.32
C ARG A 120 1.01 -22.23 -41.12
N ILE A 121 0.12 -22.98 -40.48
CA ILE A 121 0.24 -24.43 -40.35
C ILE A 121 0.00 -25.02 -41.76
N GLU A 122 1.06 -25.47 -42.42
CA GLU A 122 0.93 -26.25 -43.65
C GLU A 122 0.51 -27.69 -43.30
N PRO A 123 -0.51 -28.24 -43.99
CA PRO A 123 -0.88 -29.64 -43.81
C PRO A 123 0.24 -30.52 -44.37
N ARG A 124 0.78 -31.39 -43.53
CA ARG A 124 1.65 -32.48 -43.98
C ARG A 124 0.80 -33.48 -44.74
N LEU A 125 1.10 -33.65 -46.03
CA LEU A 125 0.59 -34.70 -46.91
C LEU A 125 1.08 -36.07 -46.47
#